data_AF-A0AAU8MUS0-F1
#
_entry.id   AF-A0AAU8MUS0-F1
#
_cell.length_a   1.000
_cell.length_b   1.000
_cell.length_c   1.000
_cell.angle_alpha   90.00
_cell.angle_beta   90.00
_cell.angle_gamma   90.00
#
_symmetry.space_group_name_H-M   'P 1'
#
loop_
_entity.id
_entity.type
_entity.pdbx_description
1 polymer ?
#
loop_
_entity_poly.entity_id
_entity_poly.type
_entity_poly.pdbx_seq_one_letter_code
_entity_poly.pdbx_strand_id
1 'polypeptide(L)' 'MISAHTPETRDAFETFLRSLAEGSATQQDWRRFTIAQYQDPALELARVALVRASQHQPQMPTESAKVQALADEIGRRFNA' A
#
# COMPACT_ATOMS: atom_id res chain seq x y z
N MET A 1 -16.16 -14.67 -14.17
CA MET A 1 -14.80 -14.15 -14.01
C MET A 1 -14.90 -12.65 -14.09
N ILE A 2 -14.76 -11.92 -12.99
CA ILE A 2 -14.83 -10.46 -13.02
C ILE A 2 -13.40 -9.96 -13.25
N SER A 3 -13.06 -9.78 -14.53
CA SER A 3 -11.86 -9.07 -14.96
C SER A 3 -12.11 -7.59 -14.71
N ALA A 4 -11.90 -7.17 -13.45
CA ALA A 4 -12.02 -5.79 -13.05
C ALA A 4 -10.65 -5.12 -13.27
N HIS A 5 -10.41 -4.63 -14.49
CA HIS A 5 -9.57 -3.45 -14.68
C HIS A 5 -10.32 -2.26 -14.09
N THR A 6 -10.48 -2.22 -12.76
CA THR A 6 -11.30 -1.19 -12.10
C THR A 6 -10.40 -0.07 -11.60
N PRO A 7 -10.58 1.18 -12.08
CA PRO A 7 -9.95 2.35 -11.48
C PRO A 7 -10.21 2.46 -9.97
N GLU A 8 -11.31 1.85 -9.48
CA GLU A 8 -11.63 1.73 -8.06
C GLU A 8 -10.56 1.00 -7.24
N THR A 9 -9.89 0.00 -7.82
CA THR A 9 -8.84 -0.77 -7.12
C THR A 9 -7.55 0.03 -6.98
N ARG A 10 -7.25 0.86 -7.99
CA ARG A 10 -6.12 1.79 -7.97
C ARG A 10 -6.39 2.95 -7.01
N ASP A 11 -7.57 3.54 -7.06
CA ASP A 11 -8.00 4.62 -6.15
C ASP A 11 -7.96 4.16 -4.67
N ALA A 12 -8.45 2.96 -4.39
CA ALA A 12 -8.37 2.37 -3.04
C ALA A 12 -6.91 2.12 -2.59
N PHE A 13 -6.04 1.72 -3.51
CA PHE A 13 -4.61 1.55 -3.23
C PHE A 13 -3.92 2.89 -2.93
N GLU A 14 -4.14 3.90 -3.76
CA GLU A 14 -3.59 5.25 -3.58
C GLU A 14 -4.11 5.90 -2.29
N THR A 15 -5.39 5.72 -1.98
CA THR A 15 -5.99 6.17 -0.71
C THR A 15 -5.31 5.51 0.48
N PHE A 16 -5.08 4.19 0.42
CA PHE A 16 -4.38 3.49 1.49
C PHE A 16 -2.94 3.99 1.65
N LEU A 17 -2.20 4.19 0.55
CA LEU A 17 -0.83 4.72 0.61
C LEU A 17 -0.78 6.11 1.25
N ARG A 18 -1.76 6.97 0.93
CA ARG A 18 -1.87 8.29 1.54
C ARG A 18 -2.11 8.18 3.05
N SER A 19 -3.09 7.39 3.47
CA SER A 19 -3.35 7.17 4.90
C SER A 19 -2.14 6.59 5.62
N LEU A 20 -1.36 5.73 4.95
CA LEU A 20 -0.14 5.20 5.51
C LEU A 20 0.91 6.30 5.67
N ALA A 21 1.16 7.11 4.64
CA ALA A 21 2.11 8.22 4.66
C ALA A 21 1.76 9.29 5.72
N GLU A 22 0.46 9.53 5.94
CA GLU A 22 -0.05 10.44 6.98
C GLU A 22 -0.03 9.84 8.39
N GLY A 23 0.28 8.55 8.53
CA GLY A 23 0.24 7.83 9.80
C GLY A 23 -1.17 7.61 10.35
N SER A 24 -2.20 7.75 9.52
CA SER A 24 -3.62 7.56 9.88
C SER A 24 -4.14 6.16 9.55
N ALA A 25 -3.38 5.35 8.81
CA ALA A 25 -3.74 3.98 8.48
C ALA A 25 -3.79 3.08 9.72
N THR A 26 -4.85 2.27 9.84
CA THR A 26 -5.02 1.35 10.96
C THR A 26 -4.37 -0.01 10.71
N GLN A 27 -4.18 -0.80 11.77
CA GLN A 27 -3.80 -2.21 11.64
C GLN A 27 -4.79 -3.05 10.81
N GLN A 28 -6.07 -2.69 10.82
CA GLN A 28 -7.07 -3.40 10.03
C GLN A 28 -6.88 -3.10 8.53
N ASP A 29 -6.61 -1.84 8.18
CA ASP A 29 -6.30 -1.45 6.80
C ASP A 29 -5.03 -2.15 6.31
N TRP A 30 -3.99 -2.17 7.14
CA TRP A 30 -2.75 -2.89 6.82
C TRP A 30 -2.99 -4.38 6.58
N ARG A 31 -3.77 -5.06 7.42
CA ARG A 31 -4.10 -6.48 7.23
C ARG A 31 -4.91 -6.70 5.96
N ARG A 32 -5.83 -5.80 5.62
CA ARG A 32 -6.60 -5.89 4.37
C ARG A 32 -5.68 -5.71 3.16
N PHE A 33 -4.72 -4.80 3.24
CA PHE A 33 -3.72 -4.57 2.21
C PHE A 33 -2.75 -5.75 2.01
N THR A 34 -2.29 -6.40 3.09
CA THR A 34 -1.36 -7.53 2.97
C THR A 34 -1.97 -8.78 2.33
N ILE A 35 -3.29 -8.96 2.42
CA ILE A 35 -4.00 -10.08 1.79
C ILE A 35 -4.65 -9.71 0.45
N ALA A 36 -4.67 -8.42 0.10
CA ALA A 36 -5.17 -7.97 -1.19
C ALA A 36 -4.32 -8.52 -2.32
N GLN A 37 -4.98 -8.85 -3.43
CA GLN A 37 -4.35 -9.23 -4.69
C GLN A 37 -4.77 -8.24 -5.76
N TYR A 38 -3.79 -7.68 -6.46
CA TYR A 38 -4.01 -6.69 -7.51
C TYR A 38 -3.78 -7.36 -8.86
N GLN A 39 -4.75 -7.22 -9.77
CA GLN A 39 -4.58 -7.71 -11.14
C GLN A 39 -3.54 -6.89 -11.92
N ASP A 40 -3.36 -5.63 -11.53
CA ASP A 40 -2.32 -4.77 -12.09
C ASP A 40 -0.93 -5.16 -11.52
N PRO A 41 0.03 -5.52 -12.38
CA PRO A 41 1.34 -5.98 -11.92
C PRO A 41 2.17 -4.87 -11.25
N ALA A 42 1.95 -3.60 -11.59
CA ALA A 42 2.66 -2.49 -10.94
C ALA A 42 2.15 -2.27 -9.52
N LEU A 43 0.82 -2.31 -9.30
CA LEU A 43 0.21 -2.26 -7.97
C LEU A 43 0.64 -3.44 -7.10
N GLU A 44 0.63 -4.66 -7.65
CA GLU A 44 1.06 -5.87 -6.93
C GLU A 44 2.54 -5.79 -6.54
N LEU A 45 3.41 -5.33 -7.45
CA LEU A 45 4.83 -5.13 -7.16
C LEU A 45 5.05 -4.11 -6.03
N ALA A 46 4.32 -2.98 -6.09
CA ALA A 46 4.40 -1.94 -5.07
C ALA A 46 3.91 -2.44 -3.71
N ARG A 47 2.80 -3.19 -3.67
CA ARG A 47 2.29 -3.85 -2.46
C ARG A 47 3.33 -4.77 -1.84
N VAL A 48 3.93 -5.66 -2.64
CA VAL A 48 4.96 -6.60 -2.17
C VAL A 48 6.19 -5.86 -1.63
N ALA A 49 6.64 -4.81 -2.29
CA ALA A 49 7.75 -3.99 -1.82
C ALA A 49 7.46 -3.37 -0.44
N LEU A 50 6.26 -2.83 -0.26
CA LEU A 50 5.80 -2.24 0.99
C LEU A 50 5.76 -3.27 2.14
N VAL A 51 5.20 -4.45 1.88
CA VAL A 51 5.12 -5.55 2.86
C VAL A 51 6.51 -6.07 3.22
N ARG A 52 7.42 -6.19 2.27
CA ARG A 52 8.81 -6.57 2.56
C ARG A 52 9.52 -5.52 3.42
N ALA A 53 9.31 -4.23 3.12
CA ALA A 53 9.91 -3.15 3.91
C ALA A 53 9.46 -3.20 5.38
N SER A 54 8.23 -3.65 5.64
CA SER A 54 7.69 -3.77 6.99
C SER A 54 8.21 -4.98 7.78
N GLN A 55 8.61 -6.07 7.11
CA GLN A 55 9.08 -7.30 7.77
C GLN A 55 10.39 -7.11 8.55
N HIS A 56 11.15 -6.06 8.24
CA HIS A 56 12.43 -5.75 8.88
C HIS A 56 12.30 -4.68 9.96
N GLN A 57 11.11 -4.46 10.51
CA GLN A 57 10.84 -3.39 11.47
C GLN A 57 10.31 -3.96 12.79
N PRO A 58 10.79 -3.47 13.95
CA PRO A 58 10.30 -3.90 15.25
C PRO A 58 8.95 -3.27 15.62
N GLN A 59 8.62 -2.13 15.02
CA GLN A 59 7.38 -1.38 15.22
C GLN A 59 6.31 -1.75 14.20
N MET A 60 5.06 -1.36 14.46
CA MET A 60 3.98 -1.65 13.51
C MET A 60 4.25 -0.97 12.17
N PRO A 61 3.89 -1.60 11.03
CA PRO A 61 4.15 -1.05 9.70
C PRO A 61 3.53 0.33 9.50
N THR A 62 2.34 0.53 10.07
CA THR A 62 1.60 1.81 10.05
C THR A 62 2.28 2.92 10.83
N GLU A 63 3.11 2.57 11.82
CA GLU A 63 3.87 3.51 12.66
C GLU A 63 5.32 3.68 12.18
N SER A 64 5.75 2.88 11.18
CA SER A 64 7.13 2.91 10.73
C SER A 64 7.38 4.04 9.75
N ALA A 65 8.14 5.06 10.16
CA ALA A 65 8.57 6.16 9.29
C ALA A 65 9.19 5.68 7.96
N LYS A 66 9.87 4.53 7.96
CA LYS A 66 10.43 3.92 6.73
C LYS A 66 9.33 3.43 5.79
N VAL A 67 8.30 2.79 6.35
CA VAL A 67 7.15 2.29 5.59
C VAL A 67 6.28 3.45 5.10
N GLN A 68 6.11 4.49 5.92
CA GLN A 68 5.40 5.73 5.56
C GLN A 68 6.09 6.46 4.40
N ALA A 69 7.42 6.64 4.47
CA ALA A 69 8.19 7.26 3.39
C ALA A 69 8.13 6.46 2.09
N LEU A 70 8.17 5.12 2.18
CA LEU A 70 8.03 4.26 1.01
C LEU A 70 6.62 4.36 0.40
N ALA A 71 5.58 4.44 1.22
CA ALA A 71 4.22 4.65 0.70
C ALA A 71 4.06 6.00 0.00
N ASP A 72 4.65 7.07 0.53
CA ASP A 72 4.66 8.38 -0.12
C ASP A 72 5.39 8.33 -1.48
N GLU A 73 6.56 7.70 -1.55
CA GLU A 73 7.32 7.54 -2.79
C GLU A 73 6.52 6.76 -3.86
N ILE A 74 5.91 5.65 -3.45
CA ILE A 74 5.07 4.83 -4.32
C ILE A 74 3.86 5.63 -4.80
N GLY A 75 3.18 6.34 -3.89
CA GLY A 75 2.02 7.17 -4.22
C GLY A 75 2.35 8.24 -5.25
N ARG A 76 3.49 8.94 -5.09
CA ARG A 76 3.95 9.92 -6.08
C ARG A 76 4.22 9.31 -7.46
N ARG A 77 4.75 8.09 -7.50
CA ARG A 77 5.03 7.39 -8.77
C ARG A 77 3.76 6.98 -9.52
N PHE A 78 2.67 6.72 -8.81
CA PHE A 78 1.38 6.43 -9.43
C PHE A 78 0.59 7.69 -9.81
N ASN A 79 0.90 8.84 -9.22
CA ASN A 79 0.23 10.11 -9.51
C ASN A 79 0.96 10.97 -10.57
N ALA A 80 2.18 10.57 -10.99
CA ALA A 80 2.99 11.21 -12.02
C ALA A 80 2.78 10.58 -13.41
#